data_AF-A0A9Q1DP50-F1
#
_entry.id   AF-A0A9Q1DP50-F1
#
_cell.length_a   1.000
_cell.length_b   1.000
_cell.length_c   1.000
_cell.angle_alpha   90.00
_cell.angle_beta   90.00
_cell.angle_gamma   90.00
#
_symmetry.space_group_name_H-M   'P 1'
#
loop_
_entity.id
_entity.type
_entity.pdbx_description
1 polymer ?
#
loop_
_entity_poly.entity_id
_entity_poly.type
_entity_poly.pdbx_seq_one_letter_code
_entity_poly.pdbx_strand_id
1 'polypeptide(L)'
;MKFLYKEEHPFEKRRSEGEKIRKKYPDRVPVIVEKAPKARIGDLDKKKYLVPSDLTVGQFYFLIRKRIHLRAEDALFFFVNNVIPPTSATMGLLYQEHHEEDFFLYIAYSDESVYGVIQAMMLWSTCIAESFSASRRGWMVSKALEKSKNMILTVLATLSRWEYAL
;
A
#
# COMPACT_ATOMS: atom_id res chain seq x y z
N MET A 1 6.66 -1.71 -2.86
CA MET A 1 7.18 -1.54 -1.48
C MET A 1 8.16 -2.66 -1.15
N LYS A 2 9.20 -2.41 -0.35
CA LYS A 2 10.09 -3.47 0.16
C LYS A 2 9.61 -3.89 1.56
N PHE A 3 9.45 -5.19 1.77
CA PHE A 3 9.05 -5.77 3.06
C PHE A 3 10.25 -6.52 3.64
N LEU A 4 10.59 -6.24 4.90
CA LEU A 4 11.72 -6.87 5.61
C LEU A 4 11.49 -8.38 5.74
N TYR A 5 10.24 -8.80 5.94
CA TYR A 5 9.88 -10.22 5.99
C TYR A 5 10.38 -11.02 4.78
N LYS A 6 10.38 -10.42 3.58
CA LYS A 6 10.84 -11.08 2.35
C LYS A 6 12.36 -11.16 2.24
N GLU A 7 13.07 -10.25 2.92
CA GLU A 7 14.54 -10.24 2.98
C GLU A 7 15.05 -11.24 4.02
N GLU A 8 14.36 -11.34 5.16
CA GLU A 8 14.69 -12.28 6.24
C GLU A 8 14.37 -13.75 5.87
N HIS A 9 13.34 -13.98 5.05
CA HIS A 9 12.86 -15.32 4.73
C HIS A 9 12.93 -15.61 3.23
N PRO A 10 13.67 -16.65 2.80
CA PRO A 10 13.74 -17.04 1.39
C PRO A 10 12.36 -17.49 0.88
N PHE A 11 12.11 -17.26 -0.40
CA PHE A 11 10.80 -17.48 -1.03
C PHE A 11 10.25 -18.89 -0.83
N GLU A 12 11.09 -19.93 -0.96
CA GLU A 12 10.67 -21.32 -0.79
C GLU A 12 10.13 -21.62 0.62
N LYS A 13 10.77 -21.04 1.65
CA LYS A 13 10.29 -21.17 3.04
C LYS A 13 8.97 -20.43 3.24
N ARG A 14 8.84 -19.22 2.70
CA ARG A 14 7.58 -18.45 2.79
C ARG A 14 6.44 -19.20 2.10
N ARG A 15 6.65 -19.67 0.88
CA ARG A 15 5.63 -20.39 0.10
C ARG A 15 5.17 -21.68 0.78
N SER A 16 6.11 -22.51 1.25
CA SER A 16 5.77 -23.74 1.96
C SER A 16 5.02 -23.49 3.27
N GLU A 17 5.39 -22.43 4.00
CA GLU A 17 4.66 -22.03 5.21
C GLU A 17 3.25 -21.50 4.90
N GLY A 18 3.12 -20.60 3.92
CA GLY A 18 1.86 -20.04 3.50
C GLY A 18 0.87 -21.10 3.04
N GLU A 19 1.33 -22.03 2.20
CA GLU A 19 0.52 -23.16 1.74
C GLU A 19 0.06 -24.06 2.91
N LYS A 20 0.97 -24.38 3.84
CA LYS A 20 0.65 -25.18 5.03
C LYS A 20 -0.39 -24.51 5.92
N ILE A 21 -0.29 -23.19 6.13
CA ILE A 21 -1.23 -22.43 6.94
C ILE A 21 -2.60 -22.36 6.26
N ARG A 22 -2.63 -22.10 4.94
CA ARG A 22 -3.89 -22.07 4.17
C ARG A 22 -4.60 -23.42 4.17
N LYS A 23 -3.87 -24.54 4.07
CA LYS A 23 -4.44 -25.88 4.21
C LYS A 23 -4.96 -26.16 5.62
N LYS A 24 -4.25 -25.68 6.65
CA LYS A 24 -4.63 -25.89 8.06
C LYS A 24 -5.84 -25.06 8.48
N TYR A 25 -5.95 -23.83 7.97
CA TYR A 25 -7.01 -22.88 8.29
C TYR A 25 -7.57 -22.24 7.01
N PRO A 26 -8.47 -22.94 6.29
CA PRO A 26 -8.99 -22.47 5.00
C PRO A 26 -9.78 -21.16 5.13
N ASP A 27 -10.50 -20.99 6.24
CA ASP A 27 -11.35 -19.83 6.53
C ASP A 27 -10.55 -18.60 7.05
N ARG A 28 -9.22 -18.71 7.09
CA ARG A 28 -8.36 -17.64 7.59
C ARG A 28 -7.28 -17.26 6.61
N VAL A 29 -7.07 -15.96 6.52
CA VAL A 29 -6.10 -15.30 5.66
C VAL A 29 -4.81 -15.02 6.44
N PRO A 30 -3.65 -15.51 5.99
CA PRO A 30 -2.37 -15.13 6.54
C PRO A 30 -1.96 -13.75 6.00
N VAL A 31 -1.70 -12.82 6.91
CA VAL A 31 -1.40 -11.42 6.60
C VAL A 31 -0.08 -11.02 7.26
N ILE A 32 0.80 -10.39 6.49
CA ILE A 32 2.02 -9.76 6.98
C ILE A 32 1.80 -8.25 7.00
N VAL A 33 1.94 -7.66 8.19
CA VAL A 33 1.77 -6.23 8.43
C VAL A 33 3.10 -5.63 8.86
N GLU A 34 3.60 -4.67 8.10
CA GLU A 34 4.86 -3.97 8.40
C GLU A 34 4.72 -2.44 8.31
N LYS A 35 5.57 -1.75 9.05
CA LYS A 35 5.63 -0.28 9.02
C LYS A 35 6.25 0.19 7.71
N ALA A 36 5.70 1.24 7.11
CA ALA A 36 6.36 1.91 5.99
C ALA A 36 7.69 2.55 6.46
N PRO A 37 8.75 2.54 5.65
CA PRO A 37 10.10 2.95 6.10
C PRO A 37 10.22 4.44 6.47
N LYS A 38 9.23 5.27 6.12
CA LYS A 38 9.19 6.70 6.47
C LYS A 38 8.12 7.06 7.50
N ALA A 39 7.34 6.08 7.98
CA ALA A 39 6.24 6.36 8.89
C ALA A 39 6.76 6.68 10.30
N ARG A 40 6.18 7.70 10.93
CA ARG A 40 6.48 8.10 12.31
C ARG A 40 5.49 7.49 13.32
N ILE A 41 5.04 6.28 13.03
CA ILE A 41 4.14 5.50 13.89
C ILE A 41 4.94 4.48 14.72
N GLY A 42 4.42 4.14 15.90
CA GLY A 42 4.96 3.07 16.75
C GLY A 42 4.96 1.70 16.06
N ASP A 43 5.92 0.86 16.43
CA ASP A 43 6.07 -0.47 15.84
C ASP A 43 5.08 -1.48 16.43
N LEU A 44 4.71 -2.48 15.62
CA LEU A 44 3.88 -3.60 16.06
C LEU A 44 4.74 -4.65 16.75
N ASP A 45 4.20 -5.26 17.80
CA ASP A 45 4.81 -6.40 18.52
C ASP A 45 4.96 -7.63 17.63
N LYS A 46 3.97 -7.83 16.74
CA LYS A 46 3.93 -8.95 15.79
C LYS A 46 3.64 -8.44 14.39
N LYS A 47 4.35 -9.00 13.41
CA LYS A 47 4.15 -8.71 11.99
C LYS A 47 3.20 -9.70 11.30
N LYS A 48 3.09 -10.94 11.80
CA LYS A 48 2.30 -12.01 11.18
C LYS A 48 0.97 -12.19 11.90
N TYR A 49 -0.12 -12.11 11.13
CA TYR A 49 -1.49 -12.24 11.60
C TYR A 49 -2.23 -13.33 10.82
N LEU A 50 -3.18 -13.97 11.50
CA LEU A 50 -4.09 -14.93 10.88
C LEU A 50 -5.52 -14.44 11.10
N VAL A 51 -6.09 -13.84 10.06
CA VAL A 51 -7.32 -13.06 10.13
C VAL A 51 -8.47 -13.83 9.48
N PRO A 52 -9.69 -13.85 10.05
CA PRO A 52 -10.85 -14.47 9.38
C PRO A 52 -11.12 -13.83 8.01
N SER A 53 -11.54 -14.62 7.02
CA SER A 53 -11.88 -14.11 5.68
C SER A 53 -12.98 -13.05 5.71
N ASP A 54 -13.94 -13.20 6.62
CA ASP A 54 -15.16 -12.39 6.66
C ASP A 54 -14.95 -11.07 7.41
N LEU A 55 -13.79 -10.90 8.05
CA LEU A 55 -13.43 -9.67 8.76
C LEU A 55 -13.24 -8.53 7.75
N THR A 56 -13.80 -7.36 8.02
CA THR A 56 -13.65 -6.21 7.13
C THR A 56 -12.32 -5.50 7.36
N VAL A 57 -11.82 -4.80 6.33
CA VAL A 57 -10.62 -3.97 6.43
C VAL A 57 -10.79 -2.91 7.52
N GLY A 58 -11.98 -2.32 7.67
CA GLY A 58 -12.28 -1.37 8.75
C GLY A 58 -12.18 -1.96 10.16
N GLN A 59 -12.66 -3.19 10.35
CA GLN A 59 -12.45 -3.91 11.61
C GLN A 59 -10.96 -4.19 11.84
N PHE A 60 -10.22 -4.50 10.77
CA PHE A 60 -8.78 -4.74 10.85
C PHE A 60 -8.01 -3.47 11.25
N TYR A 61 -8.39 -2.30 10.72
CA TYR A 61 -7.86 -1.00 11.15
C TYR A 61 -8.01 -0.82 12.66
N PHE A 62 -9.18 -1.10 13.22
CA PHE A 62 -9.43 -0.96 14.65
C PHE A 62 -8.52 -1.88 15.49
N LEU A 63 -8.31 -3.13 15.06
CA LEU A 63 -7.43 -4.08 15.75
C LEU A 63 -5.98 -3.62 15.77
N ILE A 64 -5.45 -3.15 14.63
CA ILE A 64 -4.07 -2.67 14.53
C ILE A 64 -3.89 -1.37 15.31
N ARG A 65 -4.85 -0.44 15.25
CA ARG A 65 -4.82 0.80 16.03
C ARG A 65 -4.71 0.53 17.54
N LYS A 66 -5.47 -0.45 18.03
CA LYS A 66 -5.41 -0.89 19.43
C LYS A 66 -4.06 -1.50 19.81
N ARG A 67 -3.39 -2.21 18.90
CA ARG A 67 -2.07 -2.82 19.15
C ARG A 67 -0.95 -1.79 19.24
N ILE A 68 -0.99 -0.78 18.38
CA ILE A 68 -0.01 0.32 18.35
C ILE A 68 -0.25 1.32 19.52
N HIS A 69 -1.36 1.20 20.25
CA HIS A 69 -1.80 2.18 21.25
C HIS A 69 -1.92 3.59 20.67
N LEU A 70 -2.34 3.66 19.41
CA LEU A 70 -2.44 4.90 18.65
C LEU A 70 -3.68 5.69 19.11
N ARG A 71 -3.57 7.01 19.22
CA ARG A 71 -4.70 7.84 19.65
C ARG A 71 -5.75 7.96 18.56
N ALA A 72 -6.93 8.45 18.91
CA ALA A 72 -8.04 8.54 17.96
C ALA A 72 -7.78 9.60 16.87
N GLU A 73 -7.05 10.65 17.24
CA GLU A 73 -6.62 11.78 16.41
C GLU A 73 -5.52 11.44 15.40
N ASP A 74 -4.68 10.44 15.68
CA ASP A 74 -3.55 10.10 14.83
C ASP A 74 -4.00 9.28 13.61
N ALA A 75 -3.59 9.70 12.41
CA ALA A 75 -3.96 9.00 11.19
C ALA A 75 -3.22 7.65 11.04
N LEU A 76 -3.91 6.65 10.50
CA LEU A 76 -3.35 5.35 10.14
C LEU A 76 -3.92 4.93 8.79
N PHE A 77 -3.04 4.65 7.84
CA PHE A 77 -3.39 4.21 6.49
C PHE A 77 -2.70 2.90 6.18
N PHE A 78 -3.47 1.97 5.60
CA PHE A 78 -2.96 0.73 5.04
C PHE A 78 -2.70 0.87 3.55
N PHE A 79 -1.69 0.16 3.09
CA PHE A 79 -1.29 0.06 1.69
C PHE A 79 -1.13 -1.41 1.32
N VAL A 80 -1.91 -1.83 0.33
CA VAL A 80 -1.82 -3.13 -0.31
C VAL A 80 -1.49 -2.88 -1.76
N ASN A 81 -0.37 -3.43 -2.25
CA ASN A 81 0.14 -3.11 -3.60
C ASN A 81 0.27 -1.59 -3.86
N ASN A 82 0.62 -0.81 -2.83
CA ASN A 82 0.71 0.65 -2.82
C ASN A 82 -0.63 1.39 -3.00
N VAL A 83 -1.77 0.71 -2.90
CA VAL A 83 -3.12 1.30 -2.95
C VAL A 83 -3.78 1.17 -1.58
N ILE A 84 -4.59 2.17 -1.20
CA ILE A 84 -5.37 2.12 0.04
C ILE A 84 -6.57 1.20 -0.20
N PRO A 85 -6.70 0.08 0.55
CA PRO A 85 -7.82 -0.83 0.37
C PRO A 85 -9.13 -0.19 0.85
N PRO A 86 -10.27 -0.47 0.19
CA PRO A 86 -11.57 0.02 0.62
C PRO A 86 -11.95 -0.56 1.98
N THR A 87 -12.44 0.30 2.89
CA THR A 87 -12.73 -0.06 4.29
C THR A 87 -13.86 -1.09 4.42
N SER A 88 -14.80 -1.09 3.47
CA SER A 88 -15.93 -2.02 3.40
C SER A 88 -15.57 -3.41 2.87
N ALA A 89 -14.41 -3.57 2.22
CA ALA A 89 -14.00 -4.87 1.71
C ALA A 89 -13.63 -5.84 2.83
N THR A 90 -13.86 -7.12 2.58
CA THR A 90 -13.45 -8.21 3.46
C THR A 90 -11.97 -8.57 3.23
N MET A 91 -11.29 -9.06 4.26
CA MET A 91 -9.91 -9.54 4.16
C MET A 91 -9.78 -10.73 3.21
N GLY A 92 -10.82 -11.55 3.08
CA GLY A 92 -10.90 -12.64 2.10
C GLY A 92 -10.86 -12.15 0.65
N LEU A 93 -11.68 -11.16 0.31
CA LEU A 93 -11.67 -10.54 -1.02
C LEU A 93 -10.31 -9.89 -1.31
N LEU A 94 -9.79 -9.12 -0.35
CA LEU A 94 -8.50 -8.45 -0.48
C LEU A 94 -7.36 -9.45 -0.70
N TYR A 95 -7.41 -10.61 -0.03
CA TYR A 95 -6.47 -11.70 -0.26
C TYR A 95 -6.61 -12.28 -1.66
N GLN A 96 -7.81 -12.57 -2.16
CA GLN A 96 -7.99 -13.14 -3.49
C GLN A 96 -7.42 -12.24 -4.58
N GLU A 97 -7.60 -10.92 -4.47
CA GLU A 97 -7.15 -9.95 -5.47
C GLU A 97 -5.66 -9.60 -5.37
N HIS A 98 -5.07 -9.66 -4.17
CA HIS A 98 -3.75 -9.07 -3.90
C HIS A 98 -2.78 -9.95 -3.12
N HIS A 99 -3.08 -11.23 -2.89
CA HIS A 99 -2.10 -12.17 -2.37
C HIS A 99 -0.92 -12.35 -3.33
N GLU A 100 0.23 -12.69 -2.78
CA GLU A 100 1.40 -13.07 -3.57
C GLU A 100 1.53 -14.58 -3.73
N GLU A 101 2.45 -15.01 -4.61
CA GLU A 101 2.71 -16.43 -4.92
C GLU A 101 3.20 -17.26 -3.72
N ASP A 102 3.56 -16.60 -2.62
CA ASP A 102 3.93 -17.24 -1.36
C ASP A 102 2.74 -17.48 -0.42
N PHE A 103 1.51 -17.21 -0.88
CA PHE A 103 0.25 -17.33 -0.14
C PHE A 103 0.13 -16.39 1.07
N PHE A 104 0.84 -15.26 1.08
CA PHE A 104 0.65 -14.20 2.07
C PHE A 104 0.05 -12.95 1.45
N LEU A 105 -0.77 -12.24 2.23
CA LEU A 105 -1.16 -10.86 1.92
C LEU A 105 -0.24 -9.89 2.64
N TYR A 106 0.36 -8.97 1.88
CA TYR A 106 1.27 -7.97 2.41
C TYR A 106 0.57 -6.62 2.56
N ILE A 107 0.59 -6.09 3.78
CA ILE A 107 0.01 -4.79 4.12
C ILE A 107 1.09 -3.95 4.76
N ALA A 108 1.29 -2.75 4.23
CA ALA A 108 2.10 -1.75 4.91
C ALA A 108 1.21 -0.71 5.59
N TYR A 109 1.64 -0.17 6.73
CA TYR A 109 0.93 0.92 7.39
C TYR A 109 1.79 2.19 7.52
N SER A 110 1.14 3.35 7.47
CA SER A 110 1.77 4.68 7.56
C SER A 110 0.83 5.70 8.20
N ASP A 111 1.37 6.80 8.75
CA ASP A 111 0.65 8.01 9.17
C ASP A 111 0.27 8.92 8.00
N GLU A 112 0.87 8.70 6.83
CA GLU A 112 0.64 9.50 5.63
C GLU A 112 -0.17 8.73 4.58
N SER A 113 -1.18 9.38 3.99
CA SER A 113 -2.01 8.82 2.90
C SER A 113 -1.32 8.84 1.53
N VAL A 114 -0.22 9.59 1.42
CA VAL A 114 0.41 9.96 0.14
C VAL A 114 1.39 8.90 -0.40
N TYR A 115 1.61 7.80 0.34
CA TYR A 115 2.52 6.73 -0.09
C TYR A 115 2.13 6.10 -1.44
N GLY A 116 0.84 6.05 -1.77
CA GLY A 116 0.35 5.58 -3.07
C GLY A 116 0.50 6.61 -4.21
N VAL A 117 0.37 7.91 -3.91
CA VAL A 117 0.37 8.99 -4.91
C VAL A 117 1.77 9.32 -5.38
N ILE A 118 2.74 9.39 -4.46
CA ILE A 118 4.13 9.73 -4.81
C ILE A 118 4.78 8.59 -5.62
N GLN A 119 4.48 7.32 -5.32
CA GLN A 119 5.06 6.21 -6.07
C GLN A 119 4.46 6.07 -7.48
N ALA A 120 3.16 6.31 -7.64
CA ALA A 120 2.54 6.42 -8.97
C ALA A 120 3.08 7.63 -9.77
N MET A 121 3.27 8.79 -9.13
CA MET A 121 3.90 9.96 -9.77
C MET A 121 5.37 9.74 -10.15
N MET A 122 6.15 9.05 -9.31
CA MET A 122 7.54 8.70 -9.64
C MET A 122 7.62 7.69 -10.79
N LEU A 123 6.77 6.66 -10.81
CA LEU A 123 6.72 5.70 -11.92
C LEU A 123 6.25 6.33 -13.23
N TRP A 124 5.30 7.27 -13.18
CA TRP A 124 4.89 8.04 -14.36
C TRP A 124 6.04 8.88 -14.91
N SER A 125 6.85 9.48 -14.02
CA SER A 125 8.00 10.29 -14.40
C SER A 125 9.15 9.44 -14.99
N THR A 126 9.40 8.24 -14.47
CA THR A 126 10.38 7.31 -15.05
C THR A 126 9.93 6.74 -16.39
N CYS A 127 8.65 6.39 -16.56
CA CYS A 127 8.12 5.97 -17.87
C CYS A 127 8.21 7.07 -18.93
N ILE A 128 8.02 8.34 -18.57
CA ILE A 128 8.25 9.47 -19.49
C ILE A 128 9.74 9.57 -19.85
N ALA A 129 10.66 9.41 -18.89
CA ALA A 129 12.10 9.48 -19.14
C ALA A 129 12.61 8.37 -20.07
N GLU A 130 12.12 7.14 -19.91
CA GLU A 130 12.44 6.01 -20.82
C GLU A 130 11.83 6.19 -22.21
N SER A 131 10.61 6.74 -22.30
CA SER A 131 9.99 7.11 -23.58
C SER A 131 10.76 8.23 -24.31
N PHE A 132 11.54 9.03 -23.57
CA PHE A 132 12.37 10.11 -24.11
C PHE A 132 13.66 9.60 -24.75
N SER A 133 14.20 8.44 -24.31
CA SER A 133 15.39 7.84 -24.94
C SER A 133 15.07 7.15 -26.27
N ALA A 134 13.80 6.77 -26.48
CA ALA A 134 13.36 6.00 -27.65
C ALA A 134 12.77 6.83 -28.80
N SER A 135 12.51 8.14 -28.65
CA SER A 135 11.81 8.92 -29.68
C SER A 135 12.54 10.22 -30.06
N ARG A 136 13.33 10.14 -31.14
CA ARG A 136 13.76 11.31 -31.93
C ARG A 136 12.58 11.89 -32.73
N ARG A 137 11.54 12.40 -32.07
CA ARG A 137 10.53 13.27 -32.72
C ARG A 137 10.09 14.36 -31.73
N GLY A 138 10.95 15.37 -31.61
CA GLY A 138 10.69 16.57 -30.84
C GLY A 138 9.70 17.49 -31.57
N TRP A 139 8.46 17.55 -31.09
CA TRP A 139 7.63 18.77 -31.04
C TRP A 139 6.28 18.51 -30.36
N MET A 140 5.71 17.32 -30.53
CA MET A 140 4.38 16.99 -29.99
C MET A 140 4.38 16.67 -28.48
N VAL A 141 5.54 16.30 -27.93
CA VAL A 141 5.69 15.85 -26.53
C VAL A 141 5.66 17.02 -25.53
N SER A 142 6.13 18.23 -25.91
CA SER A 142 6.15 19.39 -25.00
C SER A 142 4.74 19.82 -24.59
N LYS A 143 3.76 19.80 -25.49
CA LYS A 143 2.36 20.14 -25.13
C LYS A 143 1.72 19.14 -24.17
N ALA A 144 2.06 17.85 -24.29
CA ALA A 144 1.56 16.82 -23.37
C ALA A 144 2.20 16.98 -21.97
N LEU A 145 3.48 17.33 -21.92
CA LEU A 145 4.20 17.60 -20.66
C LEU A 145 3.67 18.86 -19.96
N GLU A 146 3.42 19.95 -20.71
CA GLU A 146 2.83 21.20 -20.18
C GLU A 146 1.43 20.96 -19.60
N LYS A 147 0.61 20.17 -20.32
CA LYS A 147 -0.77 19.85 -19.90
C LYS A 147 -0.79 18.95 -18.66
N SER A 148 0.14 18.00 -18.56
CA SER A 148 0.28 17.13 -17.38
C SER A 148 0.81 17.90 -16.16
N LYS A 149 1.80 18.78 -16.35
CA LYS A 149 2.29 19.68 -15.29
C LYS A 149 1.18 20.60 -14.76
N ASN A 150 0.40 21.22 -15.65
CA ASN A 150 -0.74 22.06 -15.24
C ASN A 150 -1.83 21.26 -14.53
N MET A 151 -2.10 20.02 -14.93
CA MET A 151 -3.07 19.17 -14.25
C MET A 151 -2.60 18.82 -12.82
N ILE A 152 -1.32 18.47 -12.65
CA ILE A 152 -0.73 18.20 -11.33
C ILE A 152 -0.71 19.45 -10.46
N LEU A 153 -0.33 20.62 -11.01
CA LEU A 153 -0.38 21.90 -10.33
C LEU A 153 -1.81 22.27 -9.92
N THR A 154 -2.82 21.96 -10.75
CA THR A 154 -4.22 22.23 -10.43
C THR A 154 -4.73 21.33 -9.30
N VAL A 155 -4.34 20.05 -9.29
CA VAL A 155 -4.69 19.09 -8.22
C VAL A 155 -3.99 19.46 -6.89
N LEU A 156 -2.72 19.86 -6.94
CA LEU A 156 -1.99 20.35 -5.76
C LEU A 156 -2.56 21.69 -5.25
N ALA A 157 -2.97 22.59 -6.16
CA ALA A 157 -3.62 23.86 -5.81
C ALA A 157 -5.03 23.66 -5.24
N THR A 158 -5.76 22.62 -5.64
CA THR A 158 -7.05 22.29 -5.02
C THR A 158 -6.85 21.65 -3.65
N LEU A 159 -5.92 20.70 -3.50
CA LEU A 159 -5.61 20.10 -2.19
C LEU A 159 -5.14 21.11 -1.15
N SER A 160 -4.26 22.04 -1.54
CA SER A 160 -3.82 23.13 -0.67
C SER A 160 -4.95 24.11 -0.32
N ARG A 161 -6.00 24.26 -1.14
CA ARG A 161 -7.15 25.11 -0.83
C ARG A 161 -8.14 24.47 0.16
N TRP A 162 -8.11 23.15 0.31
CA TRP A 162 -8.90 22.43 1.31
C TRP A 162 -8.25 22.42 2.70
N GLU A 163 -6.91 22.57 2.79
CA GLU A 163 -6.19 22.68 4.08
C GLU A 163 -6.27 24.07 4.75
N TYR A 164 -6.83 25.09 4.10
CA TYR A 164 -7.07 26.44 4.69
C TYR A 164 -8.56 26.75 4.95
N ALA A 165 -9.45 25.77 4.83
CA ALA A 165 -10.90 25.93 5.06
C ALA A 165 -11.43 25.17 6.29
N LEU A 166 -10.53 24.66 7.13
CA LEU A 166 -10.77 24.22 8.52
C LEU A 166 -9.90 25.05 9.46
#